data_AF-A0A8C7YCA0-F1
#
_entry.id   AF-A0A8C7YCA0-F1
#
_cell.length_a   1.000
_cell.length_b   1.000
_cell.length_c   1.000
_cell.angle_alpha   90.00
_cell.angle_beta   90.00
_cell.angle_gamma   90.00
#
_symmetry.space_group_name_H-M   'P 1'
#
loop_
_entity.id
_entity.type
_entity.pdbx_description
1 polymer ?
#
loop_
_entity_poly.entity_id
_entity_poly.type
_entity_poly.pdbx_seq_one_letter_code
_entity_poly.pdbx_strand_id
1 'polypeptide(L)'
;ISDVCCAKPPEFKPSEGSSKLWGRVGSAVKLNCTALLWDSSEEQCDLTLQWHKNGQLLSNHTYNTSSWPSGDGQLMVCSLLEIILKGPEDYGVYSCTMKNSSLDFVIQNSDNPSHTAAVIAAVVLLILLTVAAVVYSQCHLNIKLWYRNLYGDYELNDGKLYDAYISYVNNDADRKFVNFILKPHLENQSGYKVQLCDNDILPGAEPSAELLMNMSRSRRLIVLLSHAYLEQDWCFNNFRQGLLHLLEICQQPILIMLDGQYKQMSSEVKQQLGAHQHRLTVLTWRHNSVIPSSVFWKELALAMPRHVFFHKESAGDPQTMLQDDKDPMLTLDPDYLDCRSEIDPAGDLG
;
A
#
# COMPACT_ATOMS: atom_id res chain seq x y z
N ILE A 1 -58.66 -15.84 65.32
CA ILE A 1 -59.16 -16.22 63.97
C ILE A 1 -59.82 -14.98 63.41
N SER A 2 -59.44 -14.63 62.18
CA SER A 2 -59.73 -13.40 61.41
C SER A 2 -58.94 -12.14 61.82
N ASP A 3 -57.67 -12.08 61.43
CA ASP A 3 -56.96 -10.82 61.15
C ASP A 3 -57.61 -10.18 59.92
N VAL A 4 -58.66 -9.39 60.15
CA VAL A 4 -59.30 -8.55 59.14
C VAL A 4 -58.88 -7.12 59.43
N CYS A 5 -57.65 -6.79 59.06
CA CYS A 5 -57.15 -5.41 58.99
C CYS A 5 -56.26 -5.32 57.75
N CYS A 6 -56.58 -4.41 56.83
CA CYS A 6 -55.98 -4.20 55.50
C CYS A 6 -56.50 -5.15 54.39
N ALA A 7 -57.72 -4.90 53.89
CA ALA A 7 -58.42 -5.74 52.91
C ALA A 7 -57.96 -5.65 51.43
N LYS A 8 -57.08 -4.69 51.08
CA LYS A 8 -56.56 -4.54 49.71
C LYS A 8 -55.05 -4.83 49.65
N PRO A 9 -54.57 -5.64 48.68
CA PRO A 9 -53.14 -5.83 48.47
C PRO A 9 -52.49 -4.49 48.05
N PRO A 10 -51.22 -4.26 48.40
CA PRO A 10 -50.54 -3.04 48.01
C PRO A 10 -50.27 -3.00 46.51
N GLU A 11 -50.38 -1.81 45.93
CA GLU A 11 -50.08 -1.60 44.51
C GLU A 11 -48.65 -1.08 44.37
N PHE A 12 -47.78 -1.87 43.73
CA PHE A 12 -46.42 -1.43 43.44
C PHE A 12 -46.39 -0.49 42.24
N LYS A 13 -45.45 0.45 42.23
CA LYS A 13 -45.15 1.29 41.06
C LYS A 13 -43.71 1.05 40.62
N PRO A 14 -43.47 0.58 39.37
CA PRO A 14 -44.44 0.27 38.31
C PRO A 14 -45.31 -0.97 38.62
N SER A 15 -46.55 -0.98 38.10
CA SER A 15 -47.59 -1.94 38.48
C SER A 15 -47.40 -3.35 37.93
N GLU A 16 -46.69 -3.53 36.82
CA GLU A 16 -46.31 -4.84 36.30
C GLU A 16 -44.98 -4.80 35.53
N GLY A 17 -44.13 -5.80 35.77
CA GLY A 17 -42.90 -6.06 35.02
C GLY A 17 -41.63 -6.01 35.86
N SER A 18 -40.76 -7.02 35.69
CA SER A 18 -39.44 -7.00 36.30
C SER A 18 -38.58 -5.89 35.69
N SER A 19 -38.06 -5.01 36.53
CA SER A 19 -37.20 -3.90 36.08
C SER A 19 -35.79 -4.41 35.85
N LYS A 20 -35.34 -4.39 34.59
CA LYS A 20 -33.97 -4.80 34.21
C LYS A 20 -33.03 -3.60 34.32
N LEU A 21 -31.97 -3.75 35.11
CA LEU A 21 -30.93 -2.75 35.31
C LEU A 21 -29.58 -3.32 34.90
N TRP A 22 -28.75 -2.49 34.28
CA TRP A 22 -27.42 -2.86 33.81
C TRP A 22 -26.37 -2.17 34.68
N GLY A 23 -25.43 -2.94 35.21
CA GLY A 23 -24.34 -2.43 36.03
C GLY A 23 -23.00 -3.04 35.64
N ARG A 24 -21.92 -2.32 35.93
CA ARG A 24 -20.53 -2.81 35.80
C ARG A 24 -19.95 -3.10 37.17
N VAL A 25 -18.95 -3.97 37.23
CA VAL A 25 -18.21 -4.23 38.47
C VAL A 25 -17.57 -2.92 38.95
N GLY A 26 -17.77 -2.59 40.23
CA GLY A 26 -17.34 -1.33 40.87
C GLY A 26 -18.36 -0.20 40.81
N SER A 27 -19.46 -0.34 40.06
CA SER A 27 -20.54 0.67 40.03
C SER A 27 -21.57 0.46 41.14
N ALA A 28 -22.22 1.57 41.54
CA ALA A 28 -23.34 1.55 42.47
C ALA A 28 -24.66 1.58 41.68
N VAL A 29 -25.55 0.63 41.96
CA VAL A 29 -26.90 0.55 41.36
C VAL A 29 -27.93 0.83 42.44
N LYS A 30 -28.91 1.67 42.13
CA LYS A 30 -30.00 2.06 43.04
C LYS A 30 -31.31 1.43 42.60
N LEU A 31 -31.89 0.60 43.47
CA LEU A 31 -33.20 -0.01 43.28
C LEU A 31 -34.23 0.80 44.05
N ASN A 32 -35.26 1.29 43.36
CA ASN A 32 -36.35 2.05 43.97
C ASN A 32 -37.63 1.21 43.94
N CYS A 33 -38.10 0.83 45.12
CA CYS A 33 -39.35 0.12 45.32
C CYS A 33 -40.38 1.05 45.95
N THR A 34 -41.49 1.26 45.26
CA THR A 34 -42.58 2.14 45.70
C THR A 34 -43.86 1.34 45.78
N ALA A 35 -44.54 1.39 46.93
CA ALA A 35 -45.82 0.73 47.16
C ALA A 35 -46.86 1.71 47.70
N LEU A 36 -48.08 1.61 47.16
CA LEU A 36 -49.25 2.39 47.57
C LEU A 36 -50.16 1.54 48.45
N LEU A 37 -50.53 2.08 49.60
CA LEU A 37 -51.49 1.49 50.53
C LEU A 37 -52.74 2.35 50.61
N TRP A 38 -53.89 1.68 50.59
CA TRP A 38 -55.20 2.32 50.77
C TRP A 38 -55.58 2.28 52.25
N ASP A 39 -55.68 3.47 52.86
CA ASP A 39 -56.29 3.80 54.17
C ASP A 39 -56.30 2.70 55.26
N SER A 40 -55.42 2.82 56.26
CA SER A 40 -55.44 2.00 57.48
C SER A 40 -55.65 2.90 58.70
N SER A 41 -56.90 3.20 59.03
CA SER A 41 -57.28 3.91 60.26
C SER A 41 -57.19 3.03 61.53
N GLU A 42 -56.41 1.95 61.52
CA GLU A 42 -56.17 1.11 62.69
C GLU A 42 -54.66 0.92 62.91
N GLU A 43 -54.24 1.07 64.17
CA GLU A 43 -52.84 1.15 64.66
C GLU A 43 -52.02 -0.16 64.48
N GLN A 44 -52.51 -1.12 63.70
CA GLN A 44 -52.02 -2.50 63.72
C GLN A 44 -51.85 -3.12 62.33
N CYS A 45 -51.41 -2.34 61.34
CA CYS A 45 -50.88 -2.90 60.09
C CYS A 45 -49.35 -2.79 60.05
N ASP A 46 -48.66 -3.92 59.90
CA ASP A 46 -47.21 -3.94 59.63
C ASP A 46 -46.97 -3.36 58.22
N LEU A 47 -46.29 -2.21 58.20
CA LEU A 47 -46.00 -1.40 57.01
C LEU A 47 -44.54 -1.58 56.55
N THR A 48 -43.86 -2.62 57.03
CA THR A 48 -42.44 -2.83 56.71
C THR A 48 -42.25 -3.38 55.29
N LEU A 49 -41.51 -2.64 54.47
CA LEU A 49 -40.97 -3.12 53.19
C LEU A 49 -39.72 -3.95 53.47
N GLN A 50 -39.68 -5.16 52.91
CA GLN A 50 -38.56 -6.08 53.08
C GLN A 50 -37.90 -6.35 51.73
N TRP A 51 -36.57 -6.31 51.70
CA TRP A 51 -35.79 -6.65 50.53
C TRP A 51 -35.22 -8.07 50.63
N HIS A 52 -35.33 -8.81 49.55
CA HIS A 52 -34.80 -10.16 49.40
C HIS A 52 -33.83 -10.21 48.23
N LYS A 53 -32.72 -10.94 48.39
CA LYS A 53 -31.81 -11.31 47.30
C LYS A 53 -31.83 -12.82 47.14
N ASN A 54 -32.27 -13.31 45.98
CA ASN A 54 -32.41 -14.76 45.73
C ASN A 54 -33.18 -15.51 46.86
N GLY A 55 -34.19 -14.86 47.46
CA GLY A 55 -34.99 -15.41 48.57
C GLY A 55 -34.43 -15.20 49.98
N GLN A 56 -33.22 -14.64 50.16
CA GLN A 56 -32.65 -14.33 51.46
C GLN A 56 -32.92 -12.87 51.86
N LEU A 57 -33.40 -12.64 53.08
CA LEU A 57 -33.71 -11.31 53.61
C LEU A 57 -32.44 -10.45 53.79
N LEU A 58 -32.48 -9.21 53.29
CA LEU A 58 -31.43 -8.22 53.46
C LEU A 58 -31.65 -7.40 54.75
N SER A 59 -30.55 -7.09 55.47
CA SER A 59 -30.58 -6.35 56.74
C SER A 59 -31.12 -4.92 56.59
N ASN A 60 -31.89 -4.44 57.56
CA ASN A 60 -32.52 -3.10 57.57
C ASN A 60 -31.54 -1.92 57.43
N HIS A 61 -30.24 -2.09 57.71
CA HIS A 61 -29.23 -1.04 57.53
C HIS A 61 -28.79 -0.82 56.07
N THR A 62 -29.33 -1.59 55.12
CA THR A 62 -28.92 -1.53 53.70
C THR A 62 -29.84 -0.71 52.80
N TYR A 63 -31.00 -0.28 53.29
CA TYR A 63 -31.98 0.45 52.51
C TYR A 63 -32.64 1.57 53.32
N ASN A 64 -32.96 2.67 52.65
CA ASN A 64 -33.65 3.81 53.25
C ASN A 64 -35.12 3.76 52.89
N THR A 65 -35.99 3.73 53.90
CA THR A 65 -37.44 3.73 53.73
C THR A 65 -38.01 5.08 54.14
N SER A 66 -38.90 5.62 53.32
CA SER A 66 -39.58 6.89 53.50
C SER A 66 -41.05 6.72 53.21
N SER A 67 -41.92 7.37 53.99
CA SER A 67 -43.36 7.32 53.79
C SER A 67 -43.93 8.73 53.79
N TRP A 68 -44.91 8.97 52.92
CA TRP A 68 -45.63 10.24 52.87
C TRP A 68 -47.09 10.01 52.47
N PRO A 69 -48.00 10.88 52.95
CA PRO A 69 -49.39 10.86 52.50
C PRO A 69 -49.46 11.26 51.03
N SER A 70 -50.26 10.53 50.26
CA SER A 70 -50.64 10.84 48.89
C SER A 70 -52.00 11.55 48.87
N GLY A 71 -52.27 12.36 47.83
CA GLY A 71 -53.39 13.30 47.76
C GLY A 71 -54.81 12.72 47.87
N ASP A 72 -54.96 11.39 47.80
CA ASP A 72 -56.23 10.68 47.77
C ASP A 72 -56.53 9.86 49.06
N GLY A 73 -55.89 10.19 50.20
CA GLY A 73 -56.04 9.41 51.44
C GLY A 73 -55.28 8.08 51.41
N GLN A 74 -54.30 7.95 50.52
CA GLN A 74 -53.41 6.80 50.41
C GLN A 74 -52.07 7.08 51.09
N LEU A 75 -51.44 6.04 51.65
CA LEU A 75 -50.06 6.14 52.14
C LEU A 75 -49.12 5.58 51.08
N MET A 76 -48.11 6.36 50.70
CA MET A 76 -47.07 5.92 49.78
C MET A 76 -45.81 5.60 50.57
N VAL A 77 -45.30 4.37 50.42
CA VAL A 77 -44.07 3.92 51.05
C VAL A 77 -43.04 3.63 49.97
N CYS A 78 -41.89 4.28 50.07
CA CYS A 78 -40.78 4.19 49.13
C CYS A 78 -39.54 3.68 49.85
N SER A 79 -38.92 2.62 49.33
CA SER A 79 -37.68 2.06 49.82
C SER A 79 -36.62 2.08 48.72
N LEU A 80 -35.45 2.67 49.04
CA LEU A 80 -34.32 2.77 48.13
C LEU A 80 -33.16 1.92 48.64
N LEU A 81 -32.76 0.92 47.84
CA LEU A 81 -31.65 0.02 48.11
C LEU A 81 -30.48 0.36 47.18
N GLU A 82 -29.32 0.71 47.76
CA GLU A 82 -28.09 1.03 47.02
C GLU A 82 -27.09 -0.12 47.15
N ILE A 83 -26.72 -0.72 46.02
CA ILE A 83 -25.85 -1.89 45.96
C ILE A 83 -24.57 -1.51 45.22
N ILE A 84 -23.42 -1.77 45.85
CA ILE A 84 -22.12 -1.66 45.20
C ILE A 84 -21.77 -3.02 44.63
N LEU A 85 -21.70 -3.12 43.29
CA LEU A 85 -21.42 -4.38 42.59
C LEU A 85 -19.93 -4.72 42.73
N LYS A 86 -19.55 -5.59 43.66
CA LYS A 86 -18.15 -5.97 43.91
C LYS A 86 -17.75 -7.23 43.15
N GLY A 87 -18.69 -8.13 42.89
CA GLY A 87 -18.40 -9.41 42.22
C GLY A 87 -19.59 -10.00 41.46
N PRO A 88 -19.39 -11.16 40.80
CA PRO A 88 -20.44 -11.85 40.05
C PRO A 88 -21.63 -12.27 40.94
N GLU A 89 -21.39 -12.47 42.23
CA GLU A 89 -22.41 -12.80 43.25
C GLU A 89 -23.42 -11.67 43.46
N ASP A 90 -23.12 -10.44 43.06
CA ASP A 90 -23.99 -9.28 43.26
C ASP A 90 -25.05 -9.12 42.16
N TYR A 91 -24.87 -9.80 41.03
CA TYR A 91 -25.87 -9.87 39.96
C TYR A 91 -26.93 -10.92 40.27
N GLY A 92 -28.15 -10.70 39.80
CA GLY A 92 -29.27 -11.60 40.09
C GLY A 92 -30.57 -10.85 40.35
N VAL A 93 -31.50 -11.54 41.03
CA VAL A 93 -32.85 -11.04 41.28
C VAL A 93 -32.96 -10.50 42.70
N TYR A 94 -33.37 -9.24 42.79
CA TYR A 94 -33.69 -8.54 44.03
C TYR A 94 -35.19 -8.32 44.09
N SER A 95 -35.83 -8.84 45.12
CA SER A 95 -37.28 -8.78 45.29
C SER A 95 -37.64 -7.89 46.47
N CYS A 96 -38.48 -6.91 46.23
CA CYS A 96 -39.05 -6.06 47.26
C CYS A 96 -40.45 -6.58 47.61
N THR A 97 -40.65 -7.02 48.85
CA THR A 97 -41.87 -7.71 49.29
C THR A 97 -42.62 -6.91 50.33
N MET A 98 -43.96 -6.83 50.17
CA MET A 98 -44.87 -6.26 51.16
C MET A 98 -46.22 -6.99 51.08
N LYS A 99 -46.72 -7.50 52.22
CA LYS A 99 -48.05 -8.14 52.34
C LYS A 99 -48.38 -9.13 51.20
N ASN A 100 -47.52 -10.13 51.01
CA ASN A 100 -47.62 -11.19 49.99
C ASN A 100 -47.51 -10.75 48.52
N SER A 101 -47.27 -9.46 48.25
CA SER A 101 -46.96 -8.96 46.91
C SER A 101 -45.47 -8.63 46.81
N SER A 102 -44.86 -8.91 45.67
CA SER A 102 -43.43 -8.71 45.43
C SER A 102 -43.15 -8.02 44.10
N LEU A 103 -42.20 -7.10 44.09
CA LEU A 103 -41.68 -6.47 42.88
C LEU A 103 -40.22 -6.88 42.67
N ASP A 104 -39.91 -7.43 41.49
CA ASP A 104 -38.60 -7.97 41.17
C ASP A 104 -37.76 -7.02 40.30
N PHE A 105 -36.49 -6.88 40.67
CA PHE A 105 -35.46 -6.14 39.96
C PHE A 105 -34.37 -7.12 39.53
N VAL A 106 -34.00 -7.11 38.25
CA VAL A 106 -32.97 -7.99 37.70
C VAL A 106 -31.76 -7.16 37.34
N ILE A 107 -30.65 -7.39 38.04
CA ILE A 107 -29.37 -6.74 37.75
C ILE A 107 -28.55 -7.64 36.84
N GLN A 108 -28.18 -7.15 35.66
CA GLN A 108 -27.37 -7.87 34.67
C GLN A 108 -26.02 -7.19 34.48
N ASN A 109 -25.00 -8.01 34.18
CA ASN A 109 -23.66 -7.51 33.90
C ASN A 109 -23.63 -6.89 32.49
N SER A 110 -23.12 -5.65 32.42
CA SER A 110 -22.88 -4.95 31.14
C SER A 110 -21.53 -5.31 30.50
N ASP A 111 -20.60 -5.91 31.23
CA ASP A 111 -19.27 -6.26 30.74
C ASP A 111 -19.29 -7.65 30.09
N ASN A 112 -19.79 -7.71 28.85
CA ASN A 112 -19.46 -8.80 27.95
C ASN A 112 -18.16 -8.45 27.23
N PRO A 113 -17.08 -9.26 27.31
CA PRO A 113 -15.89 -9.02 26.51
C PRO A 113 -16.29 -9.06 25.03
N SER A 114 -16.21 -7.90 24.38
CA SER A 114 -16.61 -7.72 22.99
C SER A 114 -15.56 -8.36 22.08
N HIS A 115 -15.68 -9.67 21.86
CA HIS A 115 -14.91 -10.37 20.82
C HIS A 115 -15.15 -9.77 19.43
N THR A 116 -16.25 -9.05 19.24
CA THR A 116 -16.56 -8.34 18.00
C THR A 116 -15.52 -7.28 17.65
N ALA A 117 -14.97 -6.55 18.63
CA ALA A 117 -13.91 -5.58 18.36
C ALA A 117 -12.62 -6.25 17.87
N ALA A 118 -12.24 -7.37 18.49
CA ALA A 118 -11.09 -8.16 18.09
C ALA A 118 -11.28 -8.79 16.70
N VAL A 119 -12.47 -9.31 16.39
CA VAL A 119 -12.81 -9.84 15.07
C VAL A 119 -12.77 -8.75 14.01
N ILE A 120 -13.32 -7.57 14.28
CA ILE A 120 -13.26 -6.42 13.34
C ILE A 120 -11.80 -6.03 13.08
N ALA A 121 -10.97 -5.90 14.12
CA ALA A 121 -9.55 -5.58 13.95
C ALA A 121 -8.82 -6.64 13.11
N ALA A 122 -9.09 -7.93 13.35
CA ALA A 122 -8.51 -9.03 12.58
C ALA A 122 -8.94 -8.99 11.10
N VAL A 123 -10.22 -8.73 10.83
CA VAL A 123 -10.75 -8.61 9.46
C VAL A 123 -10.12 -7.42 8.73
N VAL A 124 -10.02 -6.26 9.39
CA VAL A 124 -9.36 -5.08 8.82
C VAL A 124 -7.89 -5.37 8.51
N LEU A 125 -7.18 -6.03 9.42
CA LEU A 125 -5.79 -6.42 9.18
C LEU A 125 -5.66 -7.35 7.96
N LEU A 126 -6.55 -8.34 7.82
CA LEU A 126 -6.57 -9.24 6.66
C LEU A 126 -6.85 -8.48 5.35
N ILE A 127 -7.77 -7.53 5.35
CA ILE A 127 -8.04 -6.68 4.18
C ILE A 127 -6.81 -5.85 3.83
N LEU A 128 -6.13 -5.26 4.81
CA LEU A 128 -4.90 -4.50 4.56
C LEU A 128 -3.79 -5.37 3.97
N LEU A 129 -3.58 -6.57 4.50
CA LEU A 129 -2.59 -7.52 3.99
C LEU A 129 -2.90 -7.97 2.56
N THR A 130 -4.16 -8.24 2.24
CA THR A 130 -4.58 -8.64 0.88
C THR A 130 -4.39 -7.49 -0.11
N VAL A 131 -4.78 -6.26 0.25
CA VAL A 131 -4.55 -5.08 -0.58
C VAL A 131 -3.05 -4.86 -0.79
N ALA A 132 -2.23 -4.95 0.27
CA ALA A 132 -0.78 -4.83 0.16
C ALA A 132 -0.18 -5.91 -0.75
N ALA A 133 -0.65 -7.15 -0.67
CA ALA A 133 -0.21 -8.24 -1.54
C ALA A 133 -0.61 -8.00 -3.01
N VAL A 134 -1.83 -7.50 -3.27
CA VAL A 134 -2.28 -7.15 -4.62
C VAL A 134 -1.45 -6.00 -5.18
N VAL A 135 -1.29 -4.91 -4.42
CA VAL A 135 -0.46 -3.76 -4.81
C VAL A 135 0.98 -4.22 -5.06
N TYR A 136 1.55 -5.05 -4.19
CA TYR A 136 2.88 -5.61 -4.41
C TYR A 136 2.92 -6.43 -5.69
N SER A 137 1.98 -7.36 -5.91
CA SER A 137 1.99 -8.18 -7.13
C SER A 137 1.89 -7.37 -8.43
N GLN A 138 1.14 -6.26 -8.43
CA GLN A 138 0.99 -5.39 -9.61
C GLN A 138 2.12 -4.36 -9.76
N CYS A 139 2.61 -3.83 -8.64
CA CYS A 139 3.57 -2.72 -8.61
C CYS A 139 4.99 -3.13 -8.21
N HIS A 140 5.27 -4.43 -8.00
CA HIS A 140 6.58 -4.89 -7.52
C HIS A 140 7.74 -4.39 -8.39
N LEU A 141 7.57 -4.33 -9.71
CA LEU A 141 8.59 -3.75 -10.60
C LEU A 141 8.75 -2.24 -10.41
N ASN A 142 7.66 -1.50 -10.18
CA ASN A 142 7.72 -0.08 -9.87
C ASN A 142 8.41 0.16 -8.51
N ILE A 143 8.12 -0.68 -7.51
CA ILE A 143 8.73 -0.63 -6.18
C ILE A 143 10.23 -0.92 -6.28
N LYS A 144 10.63 -1.96 -7.03
CA LYS A 144 12.04 -2.28 -7.29
C LYS A 144 12.77 -1.13 -7.98
N LEU A 145 12.15 -0.54 -9.00
CA LEU A 145 12.72 0.62 -9.71
C LEU A 145 12.86 1.81 -8.77
N TRP A 146 11.83 2.11 -7.97
CA TRP A 146 11.86 3.20 -6.99
C TRP A 146 12.93 2.98 -5.94
N TYR A 147 13.04 1.77 -5.39
CA TYR A 147 14.09 1.41 -4.43
C TYR A 147 15.49 1.58 -5.02
N ARG A 148 15.72 1.06 -6.24
CA ARG A 148 17.00 1.24 -6.95
C ARG A 148 17.29 2.71 -7.23
N ASN A 149 16.28 3.47 -7.63
CA ASN A 149 16.38 4.91 -7.91
C ASN A 149 16.54 5.77 -6.65
N LEU A 150 16.48 5.20 -5.44
CA LEU A 150 16.80 5.90 -4.20
C LEU A 150 18.16 5.44 -3.66
N TYR A 151 18.36 4.12 -3.56
CA TYR A 151 19.46 3.53 -2.80
C TYR A 151 20.56 2.86 -3.64
N GLY A 152 20.39 2.71 -4.96
CA GLY A 152 21.39 2.01 -5.79
C GLY A 152 22.69 2.80 -5.96
N ASP A 153 23.82 2.13 -6.16
CA ASP A 153 25.05 2.86 -6.48
C ASP A 153 25.00 3.43 -7.91
N TYR A 154 25.72 4.53 -8.13
CA TYR A 154 25.84 5.15 -9.45
C TYR A 154 27.13 4.68 -10.13
N GLU A 155 27.02 4.18 -11.36
CA GLU A 155 28.16 3.80 -12.20
C GLU A 155 28.66 5.03 -13.00
N LEU A 156 29.06 6.09 -12.28
CA LEU A 156 29.63 7.31 -12.88
C LEU A 156 31.17 7.28 -12.78
N ASN A 157 31.85 7.72 -13.84
CA ASN A 157 33.32 7.86 -13.92
C ASN A 157 34.15 6.55 -13.95
N ASP A 158 33.58 5.46 -14.44
CA ASP A 158 34.28 4.19 -14.69
C ASP A 158 35.15 4.17 -15.96
N GLY A 159 35.24 5.31 -16.68
CA GLY A 159 35.96 5.42 -17.95
C GLY A 159 35.24 4.78 -19.16
N LYS A 160 34.04 4.21 -18.96
CA LYS A 160 33.26 3.61 -20.05
C LYS A 160 32.49 4.68 -20.84
N LEU A 161 32.51 4.52 -22.16
CA LEU A 161 31.91 5.47 -23.11
C LEU A 161 30.42 5.22 -23.32
N TYR A 162 30.00 3.97 -23.22
CA TYR A 162 28.64 3.53 -23.52
C TYR A 162 28.00 2.81 -22.32
N ASP A 163 26.70 3.00 -22.15
CA ASP A 163 25.90 2.31 -21.13
C ASP A 163 25.57 0.88 -21.56
N ALA A 164 25.32 0.67 -22.85
CA ALA A 164 25.08 -0.66 -23.40
C ALA A 164 25.69 -0.82 -24.79
N TYR A 165 26.20 -2.03 -25.02
CA TYR A 165 26.55 -2.54 -26.33
C TYR A 165 25.44 -3.49 -26.80
N ILE A 166 24.90 -3.27 -27.99
CA ILE A 166 23.78 -4.04 -28.55
C ILE A 166 24.28 -4.87 -29.74
N SER A 167 24.24 -6.20 -29.58
CA SER A 167 24.52 -7.18 -30.63
C SER A 167 23.21 -7.65 -31.28
N TYR A 168 23.15 -7.60 -32.61
CA TYR A 168 22.00 -8.06 -33.40
C TYR A 168 22.44 -8.52 -34.80
N VAL A 169 21.60 -9.25 -35.52
CA VAL A 169 21.87 -9.65 -36.91
C VAL A 169 21.36 -8.57 -37.88
N ASN A 170 22.13 -8.25 -38.92
CA ASN A 170 21.74 -7.28 -39.96
C ASN A 170 20.68 -7.82 -40.96
N ASN A 171 19.59 -8.40 -40.46
CA ASN A 171 18.41 -8.69 -41.27
C ASN A 171 17.41 -7.51 -41.20
N ASP A 172 16.37 -7.53 -42.03
CA ASP A 172 15.41 -6.44 -42.07
C ASP A 172 14.58 -6.30 -40.77
N ALA A 173 14.17 -7.42 -40.16
CA ALA A 173 13.32 -7.42 -38.98
C ALA A 173 14.05 -6.92 -37.72
N ASP A 174 15.22 -7.47 -37.43
CA ASP A 174 16.07 -7.14 -36.29
C ASP A 174 16.60 -5.72 -36.41
N ARG A 175 17.07 -5.31 -37.61
CA ARG A 175 17.50 -3.93 -37.85
C ARG A 175 16.37 -2.94 -37.59
N LYS A 176 15.14 -3.25 -38.03
CA LYS A 176 13.97 -2.39 -37.75
C LYS A 176 13.66 -2.34 -36.26
N PHE A 177 13.65 -3.48 -35.57
CA PHE A 177 13.40 -3.54 -34.13
C PHE A 177 14.45 -2.74 -33.35
N VAL A 178 15.74 -2.95 -33.62
CA VAL A 178 16.82 -2.26 -32.91
C VAL A 178 16.79 -0.77 -33.18
N ASN A 179 16.70 -0.34 -34.44
CA ASN A 179 16.81 1.08 -34.80
C ASN A 179 15.55 1.90 -34.55
N PHE A 180 14.35 1.31 -34.62
CA PHE A 180 13.09 2.06 -34.44
C PHE A 180 12.41 1.84 -33.09
N ILE A 181 12.77 0.80 -32.34
CA ILE A 181 12.12 0.48 -31.06
C ILE A 181 13.14 0.53 -29.92
N LEU A 182 14.16 -0.33 -29.95
CA LEU A 182 15.07 -0.52 -28.81
C LEU A 182 15.97 0.70 -28.59
N LYS A 183 16.75 1.10 -29.61
CA LYS A 183 17.69 2.22 -29.52
C LYS A 183 16.98 3.54 -29.19
N PRO A 184 15.90 3.96 -29.88
CA PRO A 184 15.23 5.22 -29.56
C PRO A 184 14.67 5.25 -28.14
N HIS A 185 14.18 4.13 -27.60
CA HIS A 185 13.70 4.08 -26.22
C HIS A 185 14.85 4.21 -25.20
N LEU A 186 15.99 3.55 -25.46
CA LEU A 186 17.16 3.64 -24.59
C LEU A 186 17.81 5.03 -24.63
N GLU A 187 17.97 5.63 -25.81
CA GLU A 187 18.62 6.95 -25.97
C GLU A 187 17.68 8.10 -25.61
N ASN A 188 16.49 8.18 -26.23
CA ASN A 188 15.65 9.38 -26.11
C ASN A 188 14.80 9.38 -24.84
N GLN A 189 14.26 8.23 -24.43
CA GLN A 189 13.38 8.16 -23.25
C GLN A 189 14.17 7.94 -21.97
N SER A 190 15.24 7.14 -22.03
CA SER A 190 16.00 6.73 -20.84
C SER A 190 17.35 7.46 -20.69
N GLY A 191 17.82 8.16 -21.73
CA GLY A 191 19.07 8.94 -21.70
C GLY A 191 20.36 8.11 -21.78
N TYR A 192 20.28 6.82 -22.11
CA TYR A 192 21.46 5.95 -22.20
C TYR A 192 22.23 6.20 -23.49
N LYS A 193 23.56 6.06 -23.44
CA LYS A 193 24.42 6.00 -24.63
C LYS A 193 24.60 4.55 -25.06
N VAL A 194 24.16 4.22 -26.27
CA VAL A 194 24.25 2.84 -26.78
C VAL A 194 25.18 2.72 -27.98
N GLN A 195 25.96 1.66 -28.02
CA GLN A 195 26.77 1.28 -29.17
C GLN A 195 26.09 0.11 -29.89
N LEU A 196 25.89 0.24 -31.20
CA LEU A 196 25.38 -0.83 -32.05
C LEU A 196 26.54 -1.54 -32.74
N CYS A 197 26.40 -2.86 -32.92
CA CYS A 197 27.23 -3.64 -33.83
C CYS A 197 26.40 -4.78 -34.41
N ASP A 198 26.54 -4.96 -35.71
CA ASP A 198 25.82 -5.95 -36.50
C ASP A 198 26.72 -7.12 -36.95
N ASN A 199 27.98 -7.14 -36.48
CA ASN A 199 28.92 -8.21 -36.73
C ASN A 199 28.69 -9.40 -35.80
N ASP A 200 29.15 -10.58 -36.24
CA ASP A 200 29.19 -11.75 -35.37
C ASP A 200 30.15 -11.51 -34.20
N ILE A 201 29.64 -11.71 -32.98
CA ILE A 201 30.39 -11.53 -31.75
C ILE A 201 31.32 -12.71 -31.45
N LEU A 202 31.01 -13.89 -32.01
CA LEU A 202 31.74 -15.13 -31.79
C LEU A 202 32.01 -15.88 -33.11
N PRO A 203 32.71 -15.26 -34.09
CA PRO A 203 33.04 -15.92 -35.34
C PRO A 203 33.92 -17.16 -35.05
N GLY A 204 33.49 -18.33 -35.53
CA GLY A 204 34.18 -19.59 -35.21
C GLY A 204 34.09 -20.01 -33.74
N ALA A 205 33.12 -19.49 -32.99
CA ALA A 205 32.91 -19.68 -31.55
C ALA A 205 33.99 -19.07 -30.63
N GLU A 206 34.84 -18.18 -31.15
CA GLU A 206 35.81 -17.42 -30.37
C GLU A 206 35.45 -15.94 -30.28
N PRO A 207 35.70 -15.26 -29.15
CA PRO A 207 35.44 -13.83 -28.99
C PRO A 207 36.12 -12.98 -30.06
N SER A 208 35.34 -12.20 -30.81
CA SER A 208 35.92 -11.26 -31.77
C SER A 208 36.67 -10.14 -31.07
N ALA A 209 37.72 -9.62 -31.71
CA ALA A 209 38.47 -8.47 -31.19
C ALA A 209 37.56 -7.24 -31.00
N GLU A 210 36.56 -7.08 -31.87
CA GLU A 210 35.56 -6.03 -31.77
C GLU A 210 34.64 -6.20 -30.56
N LEU A 211 34.19 -7.43 -30.26
CA LEU A 211 33.43 -7.71 -29.05
C LEU A 211 34.22 -7.30 -27.82
N LEU A 212 35.48 -7.74 -27.70
CA LEU A 212 36.33 -7.43 -26.54
C LEU A 212 36.55 -5.91 -26.39
N MET A 213 36.80 -5.23 -27.50
CA MET A 213 36.97 -3.77 -27.53
C MET A 213 35.69 -3.04 -27.12
N ASN A 214 34.54 -3.39 -27.68
CA ASN A 214 33.27 -2.75 -27.35
C ASN A 214 32.81 -3.05 -25.92
N MET A 215 33.06 -4.26 -25.43
CA MET A 215 32.78 -4.64 -24.03
C MET A 215 33.67 -3.89 -23.05
N SER A 216 34.93 -3.62 -23.38
CA SER A 216 35.80 -2.79 -22.54
C SER A 216 35.27 -1.35 -22.38
N ARG A 217 34.52 -0.86 -23.39
CA ARG A 217 33.97 0.51 -23.45
C ARG A 217 32.52 0.61 -22.98
N SER A 218 31.86 -0.52 -22.69
CA SER A 218 30.41 -0.58 -22.44
C SER A 218 30.09 -1.20 -21.09
N ARG A 219 29.05 -0.70 -20.40
CA ARG A 219 28.65 -1.21 -19.06
C ARG A 219 27.84 -2.48 -19.11
N ARG A 220 27.01 -2.66 -20.14
CA ARG A 220 26.14 -3.82 -20.34
C ARG A 220 26.25 -4.37 -21.75
N LEU A 221 25.99 -5.66 -21.90
CA LEU A 221 25.81 -6.35 -23.18
C LEU A 221 24.32 -6.68 -23.34
N ILE A 222 23.73 -6.22 -24.43
CA ILE A 222 22.38 -6.59 -24.86
C ILE A 222 22.52 -7.40 -26.15
N VAL A 223 21.92 -8.59 -26.18
CA VAL A 223 21.88 -9.45 -27.36
C VAL A 223 20.43 -9.61 -27.78
N LEU A 224 20.10 -9.21 -29.00
CA LEU A 224 18.81 -9.54 -29.61
C LEU A 224 18.87 -10.98 -30.13
N LEU A 225 18.46 -11.92 -29.29
CA LEU A 225 18.48 -13.35 -29.58
C LEU A 225 17.27 -13.72 -30.45
N SER A 226 17.29 -13.23 -31.70
CA SER A 226 16.28 -13.51 -32.72
C SER A 226 16.46 -14.91 -33.34
N HIS A 227 15.53 -15.35 -34.20
CA HIS A 227 15.70 -16.61 -34.94
C HIS A 227 16.93 -16.58 -35.84
N ALA A 228 17.14 -15.49 -36.58
CA ALA A 228 18.32 -15.30 -37.42
C ALA A 228 19.61 -15.22 -36.58
N TYR A 229 19.54 -14.70 -35.37
CA TYR A 229 20.67 -14.70 -34.44
C TYR A 229 21.08 -16.11 -34.02
N LEU A 230 20.10 -17.01 -33.83
CA LEU A 230 20.36 -18.41 -33.51
C LEU A 230 20.91 -19.22 -34.69
N GLU A 231 20.78 -18.72 -35.91
CA GLU A 231 21.36 -19.33 -37.12
C GLU A 231 22.85 -19.01 -37.30
N GLN A 232 23.41 -18.08 -36.52
CA GLN A 232 24.86 -17.83 -36.51
C GLN A 232 25.63 -19.08 -36.12
N ASP A 233 26.84 -19.26 -36.66
CA ASP A 233 27.62 -20.50 -36.56
C ASP A 233 27.84 -20.96 -35.11
N TRP A 234 28.12 -20.03 -34.20
CA TRP A 234 28.36 -20.36 -32.79
C TRP A 234 27.07 -20.76 -32.06
N CYS A 235 25.92 -20.20 -32.45
CA CYS A 235 24.61 -20.56 -31.90
C CYS A 235 24.15 -21.91 -32.45
N PHE A 236 24.27 -22.12 -33.76
CA PHE A 236 23.78 -23.31 -34.43
C PHE A 236 24.63 -24.54 -34.11
N ASN A 237 25.96 -24.41 -34.16
CA ASN A 237 26.86 -25.56 -34.00
C ASN A 237 27.26 -25.83 -32.54
N ASN A 238 27.46 -24.78 -31.72
CA ASN A 238 28.03 -24.97 -30.38
C ASN A 238 27.57 -23.91 -29.36
N PHE A 239 26.25 -23.74 -29.21
CA PHE A 239 25.65 -22.72 -28.34
C PHE A 239 26.21 -22.74 -26.91
N ARG A 240 26.46 -23.92 -26.34
CA ARG A 240 27.00 -24.06 -24.99
C ARG A 240 28.36 -23.38 -24.85
N GLN A 241 29.30 -23.64 -25.76
CA GLN A 241 30.63 -23.03 -25.69
C GLN A 241 30.54 -21.52 -25.92
N GLY A 242 29.78 -21.07 -26.92
CA GLY A 242 29.61 -19.65 -27.18
C GLY A 242 28.98 -18.89 -26.00
N LEU A 243 27.96 -19.47 -25.35
CA LEU A 243 27.36 -18.89 -24.15
C LEU A 243 28.35 -18.80 -22.99
N LEU A 244 29.20 -19.82 -22.79
CA LEU A 244 30.22 -19.79 -21.75
C LEU A 244 31.27 -18.70 -22.01
N HIS A 245 31.78 -18.58 -23.23
CA HIS A 245 32.69 -17.49 -23.61
C HIS A 245 32.04 -16.11 -23.40
N LEU A 246 30.78 -15.95 -23.77
CA LEU A 246 30.04 -14.70 -23.57
C LEU A 246 29.89 -14.37 -22.07
N LEU A 247 29.65 -15.38 -21.25
CA LEU A 247 29.54 -15.27 -19.79
C LEU A 247 30.89 -15.01 -19.09
N GLU A 248 32.02 -15.37 -19.71
CA GLU A 248 33.36 -15.02 -19.23
C GLU A 248 33.67 -13.55 -19.48
N ILE A 249 33.23 -13.01 -20.62
CA ILE A 249 33.42 -11.60 -20.98
C ILE A 249 32.46 -10.69 -20.22
N CYS A 250 31.19 -11.10 -20.11
CA CYS A 250 30.13 -10.35 -19.44
C CYS A 250 29.47 -11.21 -18.38
N GLN A 251 29.55 -10.81 -17.11
CA GLN A 251 28.98 -11.62 -16.02
C GLN A 251 27.45 -11.70 -16.04
N GLN A 252 26.77 -10.71 -16.62
CA GLN A 252 25.31 -10.64 -16.66
C GLN A 252 24.80 -9.98 -17.96
N PRO A 253 24.90 -10.67 -19.11
CA PRO A 253 24.36 -10.18 -20.36
C PRO A 253 22.82 -10.19 -20.36
N ILE A 254 22.23 -9.30 -21.14
CA ILE A 254 20.79 -9.14 -21.32
C ILE A 254 20.40 -9.74 -22.66
N LEU A 255 19.64 -10.82 -22.65
CA LEU A 255 19.15 -11.51 -23.85
C LEU A 255 17.70 -11.10 -24.10
N ILE A 256 17.44 -10.43 -25.22
CA ILE A 256 16.08 -10.06 -25.64
C ILE A 256 15.61 -11.08 -26.67
N MET A 257 14.49 -11.74 -26.40
CA MET A 257 13.83 -12.67 -27.32
C MET A 257 12.53 -12.05 -27.83
N LEU A 258 12.19 -12.28 -29.11
CA LEU A 258 10.90 -11.88 -29.67
C LEU A 258 9.81 -12.93 -29.36
N ASP A 259 8.55 -12.49 -29.31
CA ASP A 259 7.42 -13.37 -28.98
C ASP A 259 7.36 -14.60 -29.91
N GLY A 260 6.97 -15.75 -29.36
CA GLY A 260 6.91 -17.02 -30.09
C GLY A 260 8.26 -17.71 -30.34
N GLN A 261 9.40 -17.01 -30.26
CA GLN A 261 10.70 -17.64 -30.55
C GLN A 261 11.13 -18.68 -29.53
N TYR A 262 10.79 -18.49 -28.25
CA TYR A 262 11.07 -19.48 -27.22
C TYR A 262 10.45 -20.86 -27.54
N LYS A 263 9.33 -20.90 -28.28
CA LYS A 263 8.72 -22.17 -28.71
C LYS A 263 9.53 -22.83 -29.82
N GLN A 264 10.08 -22.04 -30.74
CA GLN A 264 10.81 -22.49 -31.94
C GLN A 264 12.29 -22.79 -31.70
N MET A 265 12.86 -22.32 -30.59
CA MET A 265 14.23 -22.66 -30.18
C MET A 265 14.43 -24.18 -30.01
N SER A 266 15.66 -24.63 -30.27
CA SER A 266 16.09 -26.01 -30.01
C SER A 266 16.06 -26.32 -28.51
N SER A 267 15.99 -27.61 -28.16
CA SER A 267 15.96 -28.04 -26.76
C SER A 267 17.27 -27.70 -26.04
N GLU A 268 18.38 -27.77 -26.77
CA GLU A 268 19.73 -27.50 -26.29
C GLU A 268 19.84 -26.04 -25.82
N VAL A 269 19.38 -25.08 -26.63
CA VAL A 269 19.40 -23.65 -26.30
C VAL A 269 18.57 -23.38 -25.04
N LYS A 270 17.35 -23.93 -24.95
CA LYS A 270 16.48 -23.77 -23.77
C LYS A 270 17.13 -24.33 -22.51
N GLN A 271 17.75 -25.51 -22.62
CA GLN A 271 18.46 -26.14 -21.51
C GLN A 271 19.62 -25.27 -21.02
N GLN A 272 20.44 -24.72 -21.94
CA GLN A 272 21.57 -23.86 -21.57
C GLN A 272 21.10 -22.53 -20.95
N LEU A 273 20.07 -21.89 -21.50
CA LEU A 273 19.47 -20.68 -20.91
C LEU A 273 18.91 -20.95 -19.51
N GLY A 274 18.23 -22.09 -19.32
CA GLY A 274 17.71 -22.50 -18.02
C GLY A 274 18.80 -22.82 -17.00
N ALA A 275 19.86 -23.51 -17.42
CA ALA A 275 21.01 -23.84 -16.55
C ALA A 275 21.75 -22.59 -16.06
N HIS A 276 21.83 -21.55 -16.89
CA HIS A 276 22.56 -20.32 -16.60
C HIS A 276 21.66 -19.12 -16.25
N GLN A 277 20.38 -19.34 -15.92
CA GLN A 277 19.41 -18.28 -15.63
C GLN A 277 19.84 -17.29 -14.52
N HIS A 278 20.72 -17.71 -13.60
CA HIS A 278 21.22 -16.87 -12.51
C HIS A 278 22.34 -15.90 -12.95
N ARG A 279 22.93 -16.12 -14.13
CA ARG A 279 23.99 -15.29 -14.72
C ARG A 279 23.51 -14.54 -15.96
N LEU A 280 22.24 -14.67 -16.33
CA LEU A 280 21.69 -14.12 -17.56
C LEU A 280 20.41 -13.37 -17.23
N THR A 281 20.16 -12.26 -17.92
CA THR A 281 18.84 -11.61 -17.87
C THR A 281 18.11 -11.90 -19.17
N VAL A 282 17.09 -12.74 -19.14
CA VAL A 282 16.30 -13.08 -20.33
C VAL A 282 14.99 -12.30 -20.33
N LEU A 283 14.82 -11.43 -21.32
CA LEU A 283 13.63 -10.60 -21.50
C LEU A 283 12.88 -11.01 -22.76
N THR A 284 11.55 -11.08 -22.68
CA THR A 284 10.71 -11.42 -23.85
C THR A 284 9.92 -10.19 -24.31
N TRP A 285 10.11 -9.81 -25.56
CA TRP A 285 9.30 -8.80 -26.23
C TRP A 285 7.95 -9.41 -26.65
N ARG A 286 6.85 -8.87 -26.14
CA ARG A 286 5.47 -9.33 -26.37
C ARG A 286 4.62 -8.19 -26.96
N HIS A 287 3.38 -8.50 -27.35
CA HIS A 287 2.44 -7.49 -27.85
C HIS A 287 2.21 -6.30 -26.88
N ASN A 288 2.23 -6.54 -25.57
CA ASN A 288 2.07 -5.49 -24.56
C ASN A 288 3.38 -4.71 -24.30
N SER A 289 4.52 -5.14 -24.85
CA SER A 289 5.81 -4.46 -24.69
C SER A 289 5.89 -3.14 -25.47
N VAL A 290 5.01 -2.92 -26.45
CA VAL A 290 4.94 -1.68 -27.23
C VAL A 290 4.71 -0.45 -26.33
N ILE A 291 4.05 -0.63 -25.19
CA ILE A 291 3.77 0.44 -24.22
C ILE A 291 5.05 0.72 -23.42
N PRO A 292 5.57 1.96 -23.35
CA PRO A 292 6.79 2.29 -22.59
C PRO A 292 6.75 1.93 -21.10
N SER A 293 5.56 1.92 -20.49
CA SER A 293 5.36 1.53 -19.09
C SER A 293 5.17 0.02 -18.89
N SER A 294 5.44 -0.80 -19.91
CA SER A 294 5.26 -2.26 -19.86
C SER A 294 6.25 -2.95 -18.92
N VAL A 295 5.95 -4.20 -18.58
CA VAL A 295 6.83 -5.06 -17.78
C VAL A 295 8.22 -5.18 -18.42
N PHE A 296 8.28 -5.36 -19.73
CA PHE A 296 9.53 -5.50 -20.48
C PHE A 296 10.48 -4.32 -20.25
N TRP A 297 10.00 -3.08 -20.40
CA TRP A 297 10.84 -1.91 -20.23
C TRP A 297 11.26 -1.69 -18.78
N LYS A 298 10.42 -2.06 -17.81
CA LYS A 298 10.77 -1.99 -16.39
C LYS A 298 11.86 -3.01 -16.02
N GLU A 299 11.76 -4.23 -16.53
CA GLU A 299 12.79 -5.26 -16.34
C GLU A 299 14.09 -4.90 -17.06
N LEU A 300 14.02 -4.39 -18.29
CA LEU A 300 15.19 -3.88 -19.01
C LEU A 300 15.83 -2.73 -18.25
N ALA A 301 15.02 -1.78 -17.78
CA ALA A 301 15.50 -0.66 -16.98
C ALA A 301 16.22 -1.17 -15.74
N LEU A 302 15.70 -2.19 -15.03
CA LEU A 302 16.32 -2.81 -13.85
C LEU A 302 17.69 -3.45 -14.14
N ALA A 303 17.89 -4.00 -15.34
CA ALA A 303 19.15 -4.61 -15.76
C ALA A 303 20.19 -3.59 -16.27
N MET A 304 19.73 -2.42 -16.73
CA MET A 304 20.57 -1.31 -17.18
C MET A 304 21.26 -0.57 -16.02
N PRO A 305 22.41 0.12 -16.26
CA PRO A 305 23.08 0.92 -15.24
C PRO A 305 22.18 2.05 -14.75
N ARG A 306 22.39 2.52 -13.51
CA ARG A 306 21.58 3.62 -12.96
C ARG A 306 22.00 4.94 -13.61
N HIS A 307 21.11 5.54 -14.39
CA HIS A 307 21.31 6.87 -14.96
C HIS A 307 20.82 7.98 -14.01
N VAL A 308 21.63 9.01 -13.80
CA VAL A 308 21.20 10.25 -13.15
C VAL A 308 20.51 11.10 -14.20
N PHE A 309 19.19 11.27 -14.08
CA PHE A 309 18.53 12.39 -14.75
C PHE A 309 19.01 13.66 -14.07
N PHE A 310 20.10 14.24 -14.56
CA PHE A 310 20.28 15.68 -14.39
C PHE A 310 19.09 16.29 -15.13
N HIS A 311 18.17 16.91 -14.39
CA HIS A 311 17.29 17.87 -15.03
C HIS A 311 18.21 18.87 -15.70
N LYS A 312 18.40 18.71 -17.02
CA LYS A 312 18.57 19.86 -17.87
C LYS A 312 17.26 20.63 -17.72
N GLU A 313 17.16 21.43 -16.65
CA GLU A 313 16.68 22.79 -16.87
C GLU A 313 17.38 23.24 -18.14
N SER A 314 16.60 23.80 -19.07
CA SER A 314 17.13 24.43 -20.26
C SER A 314 18.22 25.40 -19.83
N ALA A 315 19.45 24.91 -19.70
CA ALA A 315 20.65 25.69 -19.72
C ALA A 315 20.64 26.20 -21.15
N GLY A 316 19.97 27.34 -21.32
CA GLY A 316 20.30 28.25 -22.40
C GLY A 316 21.81 28.30 -22.45
N ASP A 317 22.31 28.29 -23.68
CA ASP A 317 23.73 28.36 -23.98
C ASP A 317 24.43 29.26 -22.95
N PRO A 318 25.46 28.81 -22.19
CA PRO A 318 26.09 29.64 -21.17
C PRO A 318 26.61 30.98 -21.73
N GLN A 319 26.78 31.09 -23.06
CA GLN A 319 27.06 32.33 -23.77
C GLN A 319 25.88 33.30 -23.91
N THR A 320 24.64 32.89 -23.61
CA THR A 320 23.43 33.74 -23.67
C THR A 320 22.98 34.28 -22.31
N MET A 321 23.58 33.83 -21.20
CA MET A 321 23.24 34.32 -19.86
C MET A 321 23.91 35.66 -19.49
N LEU A 322 24.80 36.18 -20.34
CA LEU A 322 25.41 37.51 -20.21
C LEU A 322 24.91 38.45 -21.31
N GLN A 323 23.60 38.44 -21.59
CA GLN A 323 23.00 39.31 -22.61
C GLN A 323 22.94 40.80 -22.20
N ASP A 324 23.43 41.11 -20.99
CA ASP A 324 23.67 42.48 -20.52
C ASP A 324 25.14 42.93 -20.69
N ASP A 325 26.01 42.10 -21.26
CA ASP A 325 27.38 42.52 -21.56
C ASP A 325 27.35 43.50 -22.74
N LYS A 326 27.57 44.78 -22.44
CA LYS A 326 27.55 45.92 -23.37
C LYS A 326 28.78 45.95 -24.30
N ASP A 327 29.45 44.82 -24.47
CA ASP A 327 30.64 44.73 -25.30
C ASP A 327 30.22 44.65 -26.79
N PRO A 328 30.51 45.69 -27.60
CA PRO A 328 30.00 45.80 -28.97
C PRO A 328 30.53 44.74 -29.94
N MET A 329 31.49 43.91 -29.50
CA MET A 329 32.01 42.77 -30.26
C MET A 329 31.22 41.47 -30.07
N LEU A 330 30.30 41.40 -29.12
CA LEU A 330 29.58 40.16 -28.75
C LEU A 330 28.07 40.24 -29.00
N THR A 331 27.58 41.33 -29.59
CA THR A 331 26.17 41.49 -29.92
C THR A 331 25.81 40.75 -31.22
N LEU A 332 24.67 40.04 -31.22
CA LEU A 332 24.19 39.25 -32.37
C LEU A 332 23.84 40.10 -33.61
N ASP A 333 23.59 41.40 -33.41
CA ASP A 333 23.42 42.41 -34.48
C ASP A 333 24.34 43.60 -34.18
N PRO A 334 25.54 43.68 -34.78
CA PRO A 334 26.39 44.86 -34.65
C PRO A 334 25.92 45.95 -35.63
N ASP A 335 25.49 47.09 -35.09
CA ASP A 335 25.00 48.27 -35.83
C ASP A 335 26.03 48.89 -36.81
N TYR A 336 27.29 48.44 -36.80
CA TYR A 336 28.32 48.88 -37.75
C TYR A 336 28.16 48.28 -39.16
N LEU A 337 27.42 47.18 -39.33
CA LEU A 337 27.23 46.55 -40.63
C LEU A 337 26.18 47.25 -41.51
N ASP A 338 25.44 48.22 -40.97
CA ASP A 338 24.49 49.03 -41.75
C ASP A 338 25.22 50.18 -42.45
N CYS A 339 26.20 49.85 -43.29
CA CYS A 339 26.75 50.75 -44.28
C CYS A 339 25.71 50.92 -45.41
N ARG A 340 24.64 51.67 -45.15
CA ARG A 340 23.86 52.27 -46.22
C ARG A 340 24.80 53.15 -47.03
N SER A 341 24.90 52.86 -48.32
CA SER A 341 25.43 53.82 -49.29
C SER A 341 24.54 55.06 -49.24
N GLU A 342 25.02 56.11 -48.58
CA GLU A 342 24.49 57.44 -48.80
C GLU A 342 24.71 57.78 -50.28
N ILE A 343 23.62 57.67 -51.05
CA ILE A 343 23.51 58.27 -52.36
C ILE A 343 23.48 59.77 -52.09
N ASP A 344 24.61 60.43 -52.36
CA ASP A 344 24.74 61.88 -52.42
C ASP A 344 23.70 62.47 -53.39
N PRO A 345 22.73 63.28 -52.92
CA PRO A 345 21.86 64.03 -53.81
C PRO A 345 22.30 65.50 -53.83
N ALA A 346 22.91 65.86 -54.96
CA ALA A 346 22.93 67.18 -55.60
C ALA A 346 23.72 68.34 -54.97
N GLY A 347 24.72 68.80 -55.75
CA GLY A 347 24.97 70.23 -56.07
C GLY A 347 25.65 71.05 -54.97
N ASP A 348 26.52 72.01 -55.24
CA ASP A 348 26.61 72.92 -56.38
C ASP A 348 27.87 73.82 -56.21
N LEU A 349 28.23 74.55 -57.29
CA LEU A 349 29.06 75.77 -57.36
C LEU A 349 30.60 75.67 -57.32
N GLY A 350 31.21 75.95 -58.49
CA GLY A 350 32.60 76.37 -58.63
C GLY A 350 33.17 76.15 -60.02
#